data_AF-A0A964Y1Y6-F1
#
_entry.id   AF-A0A964Y1Y6-F1
#
_cell.length_a   1.000
_cell.length_b   1.000
_cell.length_c   1.000
_cell.angle_alpha   90.00
_cell.angle_beta   90.00
_cell.angle_gamma   90.00
#
_symmetry.space_group_name_H-M   'P 1'
#
loop_
_entity.id
_entity.type
_entity.pdbx_description
1 polymer ?
#
loop_
_entity_poly.entity_id
_entity_poly.type
_entity_poly.pdbx_seq_one_letter_code
_entity_poly.pdbx_strand_id
1 'polypeptide(L)'
;GIINPGEMGPAQSIEIAIWTAVGGRGTLLGPILGAALVNGAKSWLTVTAPEFWLYLLGALFIAVTLYLPQGVLGWFLARRARRSKGDAP
;
A
#
# COMPACT_ATOMS: atom_id res chain seq x y z
N GLY A 1 0.93 -24.59 -16.48
CA GLY A 1 0.52 -23.39 -15.73
C GLY A 1 -0.93 -23.14 -16.04
N ILE A 2 -1.80 -23.24 -15.03
CA ILE A 2 -3.21 -22.91 -15.17
C ILE A 2 -3.32 -21.45 -14.74
N ILE A 3 -3.42 -20.54 -15.72
CA ILE A 3 -3.86 -19.18 -15.43
C ILE A 3 -5.35 -19.32 -15.08
N ASN A 4 -5.67 -19.26 -13.79
CA ASN A 4 -7.05 -19.32 -13.34
C ASN A 4 -7.64 -17.91 -13.44
N PRO A 5 -8.68 -17.66 -14.25
CA PRO A 5 -9.31 -16.34 -14.35
C PRO A 5 -9.84 -15.83 -13.00
N GLY A 6 -10.03 -16.70 -12.00
CA GLY A 6 -10.36 -16.30 -10.63
C GLY A 6 -9.24 -15.53 -9.90
N GLU A 7 -7.98 -15.65 -10.31
CA GLU A 7 -6.86 -14.87 -9.72
C GLU A 7 -6.81 -13.42 -10.26
N MET A 8 -7.54 -13.15 -11.34
CA MET A 8 -7.72 -11.82 -11.95
C MET A 8 -9.08 -11.20 -11.56
N GLY A 9 -9.70 -11.70 -10.48
CA GLY A 9 -10.99 -11.20 -10.01
C GLY A 9 -10.93 -9.74 -9.54
N PRO A 10 -12.08 -9.07 -9.42
CA PRO A 10 -12.14 -7.68 -8.95
C PRO A 10 -11.47 -7.46 -7.59
N ALA A 11 -11.57 -8.44 -6.69
CA ALA A 11 -10.97 -8.38 -5.35
C ALA A 11 -9.43 -8.33 -5.40
N GLN A 12 -8.78 -9.24 -6.15
CA GLN A 12 -7.33 -9.22 -6.32
C GLN A 12 -6.84 -7.94 -6.99
N SER A 13 -7.59 -7.42 -7.97
CA SER A 13 -7.23 -6.19 -8.68
C SER A 13 -7.23 -4.97 -7.74
N ILE A 14 -8.22 -4.86 -6.85
CA ILE A 14 -8.28 -3.81 -5.82
C ILE A 14 -7.13 -3.96 -4.84
N GLU A 15 -6.78 -5.19 -4.44
CA GLU A 15 -5.67 -5.45 -3.53
C GLU A 15 -4.33 -4.93 -4.09
N ILE A 16 -4.07 -5.17 -5.38
CA ILE A 16 -2.87 -4.67 -6.08
C ILE A 16 -2.88 -3.13 -6.16
N ALA A 17 -4.03 -2.52 -6.43
CA ALA A 17 -4.18 -1.07 -6.43
C ALA A 17 -3.87 -0.47 -5.04
N ILE A 18 -4.28 -1.15 -3.97
CA ILE A 18 -4.01 -0.75 -2.59
C ILE A 18 -2.52 -0.85 -2.28
N TRP A 19 -1.83 -1.91 -2.69
CA TRP A 19 -0.37 -2.02 -2.51
C TRP A 19 0.34 -0.82 -3.13
N THR A 20 -0.07 -0.44 -4.34
CA THR A 20 0.48 0.71 -5.07
C THR A 20 0.15 2.03 -4.38
N ALA A 21 -1.08 2.21 -3.90
CA ALA A 21 -1.50 3.42 -3.21
C ALA A 21 -0.80 3.60 -1.85
N VAL A 22 -0.76 2.54 -1.04
CA VAL A 22 -0.11 2.52 0.28
C VAL A 22 1.37 2.79 0.13
N GLY A 23 2.03 2.06 -0.76
CA GLY A 23 3.45 2.18 -1.01
C GLY A 23 3.85 3.51 -1.64
N GLY A 24 3.06 4.00 -2.57
CA GLY A 24 3.28 5.23 -3.34
C GLY A 24 3.56 4.94 -4.81
N ARG A 25 2.82 5.61 -5.69
CA ARG A 25 2.85 5.43 -7.16
C ARG A 25 4.05 6.07 -7.88
N GLY A 26 4.96 6.73 -7.15
CA GLY A 26 6.07 7.49 -7.74
C GLY A 26 7.32 6.67 -8.08
N THR A 27 7.42 5.43 -7.59
CA THR A 27 8.58 4.54 -7.81
C THR A 27 8.14 3.08 -7.85
N LEU A 28 8.97 2.19 -8.40
CA LEU A 28 8.76 0.74 -8.30
C LEU A 28 8.90 0.19 -6.87
N LEU A 29 9.70 0.86 -6.04
CA LEU A 29 9.91 0.50 -4.63
C LEU A 29 8.67 0.72 -3.77
N GLY A 30 7.83 1.70 -4.13
CA GLY A 30 6.58 1.97 -3.43
C GLY A 30 5.67 0.74 -3.40
N PRO A 31 5.18 0.24 -4.54
CA PRO A 31 4.32 -0.94 -4.61
C PRO A 31 4.91 -2.18 -3.92
N ILE A 32 6.23 -2.40 -4.00
CA ILE A 32 6.89 -3.53 -3.32
C ILE A 32 6.74 -3.39 -1.79
N LEU A 33 7.01 -2.21 -1.24
CA LEU A 33 6.86 -1.95 0.19
C LEU A 33 5.39 -1.99 0.63
N GLY A 34 4.49 -1.46 -0.20
CA GLY A 34 3.05 -1.55 0.05
C GLY A 34 2.55 -2.99 0.03
N ALA A 35 3.01 -3.81 -0.91
CA ALA A 35 2.68 -5.23 -0.98
C ALA A 35 3.19 -5.99 0.26
N ALA A 36 4.41 -5.72 0.71
CA ALA A 36 4.96 -6.34 1.93
C ALA A 36 4.15 -5.95 3.18
N LEU A 37 3.82 -4.67 3.34
CA LEU A 37 3.02 -4.18 4.48
C LEU A 37 1.61 -4.77 4.48
N VAL A 38 0.91 -4.70 3.34
CA VAL A 38 -0.47 -5.15 3.22
C VAL A 38 -0.55 -6.67 3.34
N ASN A 39 0.36 -7.43 2.72
CA ASN A 39 0.37 -8.90 2.91
C ASN A 39 0.79 -9.31 4.31
N GLY A 40 1.69 -8.56 4.98
CA GLY A 40 2.01 -8.79 6.39
C GLY A 40 0.79 -8.58 7.29
N ALA A 41 0.08 -7.47 7.09
CA ALA A 41 -1.18 -7.20 7.78
C ALA A 41 -2.24 -8.26 7.46
N LYS A 42 -2.36 -8.68 6.21
CA LYS A 42 -3.25 -9.76 5.76
C LYS A 42 -2.97 -11.06 6.49
N SER A 43 -1.70 -11.48 6.51
CA SER A 43 -1.28 -12.71 7.17
C SER A 43 -1.66 -12.71 8.65
N TRP A 44 -1.40 -11.61 9.36
CA TRP A 44 -1.75 -11.51 10.78
C TRP A 44 -3.26 -11.43 11.03
N LEU A 45 -3.98 -10.63 10.22
CA LEU A 45 -5.40 -10.39 10.43
C LEU A 45 -6.25 -11.58 9.99
N THR A 46 -5.85 -12.31 8.95
CA THR A 46 -6.56 -13.53 8.51
C THR A 46 -6.40 -14.68 9.49
N VAL A 47 -5.36 -14.67 10.34
CA VAL A 47 -5.21 -15.64 11.45
C VAL A 47 -6.10 -15.26 12.64
N THR A 48 -6.28 -13.97 12.91
CA THR A 48 -6.97 -13.50 14.12
C THR A 48 -8.46 -13.26 13.90
N ALA A 49 -8.84 -12.67 12.76
CA ALA A 49 -10.20 -12.22 12.46
C ALA A 49 -10.42 -12.12 10.93
N PRO A 50 -10.70 -13.24 10.25
CA PRO A 50 -10.78 -13.31 8.78
C PRO A 50 -11.83 -12.38 8.18
N GLU A 51 -13.00 -12.27 8.81
CA GLU A 51 -14.11 -11.43 8.36
C GLU A 51 -13.80 -9.92 8.38
N PHE A 52 -12.81 -9.49 9.15
CA PHE A 52 -12.43 -8.07 9.25
C PHE A 52 -11.48 -7.61 8.14
N TRP A 53 -10.88 -8.53 7.39
CA TRP A 53 -9.89 -8.18 6.36
C TRP A 53 -10.43 -7.22 5.31
N LEU A 54 -11.61 -7.48 4.75
CA LEU A 54 -12.21 -6.63 3.72
C LEU A 54 -12.56 -5.23 4.25
N TYR A 55 -13.03 -5.13 5.49
CA TYR A 55 -13.32 -3.84 6.13
C TYR A 55 -12.03 -3.05 6.38
N LEU A 56 -10.98 -3.71 6.88
CA LEU A 56 -9.68 -3.09 7.09
C LEU A 56 -9.05 -2.65 5.77
N LEU A 57 -9.16 -3.48 4.73
CA LEU A 57 -8.66 -3.19 3.39
C LEU A 57 -9.35 -1.96 2.79
N GLY A 58 -10.68 -1.88 2.89
CA GLY A 58 -11.45 -0.70 2.44
C GLY A 58 -11.13 0.56 3.24
N ALA A 59 -11.06 0.45 4.57
CA ALA A 59 -10.70 1.57 5.44
C ALA A 59 -9.26 2.08 5.16
N LEU A 60 -8.32 1.17 4.96
CA LEU A 60 -6.93 1.48 4.61
C LEU A 60 -6.87 2.21 3.27
N PHE A 61 -7.61 1.75 2.26
CA PHE A 61 -7.69 2.41 0.96
C PHE A 61 -8.18 3.86 1.09
N ILE A 62 -9.28 4.09 1.80
CA ILE A 62 -9.84 5.43 2.01
C ILE A 62 -8.83 6.31 2.77
N ALA A 63 -8.25 5.81 3.86
CA ALA A 63 -7.30 6.56 4.68
C ALA A 63 -6.06 6.97 3.87
N VAL A 64 -5.48 6.05 3.10
CA VAL A 64 -4.33 6.35 2.25
C VAL A 64 -4.69 7.37 1.17
N THR A 65 -5.84 7.22 0.52
CA THR A 65 -6.23 8.11 -0.58
C THR A 65 -6.47 9.54 -0.10
N LEU A 66 -7.05 9.70 1.10
CA LEU A 66 -7.32 11.01 1.69
C LEU A 66 -6.08 11.67 2.30
N TYR A 67 -5.29 10.92 3.08
CA TYR A 67 -4.21 11.49 3.91
C TYR A 67 -2.80 11.30 3.32
N LEU A 68 -2.58 10.27 2.49
CA LEU A 68 -1.30 9.95 1.85
C LEU A 68 -1.46 9.77 0.33
N PRO A 69 -1.87 10.80 -0.43
CA PRO A 69 -2.07 10.70 -1.88
C PRO A 69 -0.78 10.41 -2.67
N GLN A 70 0.39 10.58 -2.05
CA GLN A 70 1.71 10.22 -2.58
C GLN A 70 2.25 8.87 -2.04
N GLY A 71 1.48 8.20 -1.19
CA GLY A 71 1.87 7.00 -0.45
C GLY A 71 2.96 7.24 0.59
N VAL A 72 3.35 6.16 1.27
CA VAL A 72 4.37 6.17 2.33
C VAL A 72 5.72 6.64 1.80
N LEU A 73 6.14 6.15 0.63
CA LEU A 73 7.44 6.50 0.06
C LEU A 73 7.52 7.96 -0.35
N GLY A 74 6.47 8.50 -0.97
CA GLY A 74 6.42 9.89 -1.39
C GLY A 74 6.49 10.85 -0.20
N TRP A 75 5.83 10.50 0.91
CA TRP A 75 5.93 11.27 2.15
C TRP A 75 7.34 11.22 2.76
N PHE A 76 7.99 10.06 2.74
CA PHE A 76 9.34 9.89 3.29
C PHE A 76 10.38 10.66 2.46
N LEU A 77 10.30 10.56 1.14
CA LEU A 77 11.14 11.31 0.20
C LEU A 77 10.93 12.83 0.33
N ALA A 78 9.68 13.29 0.45
CA ALA A 78 9.37 14.71 0.66
C ALA A 78 9.88 15.24 2.02
N ARG A 79 9.95 14.39 3.06
CA ARG A 79 10.59 14.75 4.34
C ARG A 79 12.12 14.78 4.23
N ARG A 80 12.72 13.82 3.53
CA ARG A 80 14.18 13.78 3.31
C ARG A 80 14.68 14.97 2.48
N ALA A 81 13.96 15.34 1.43
CA ALA A 81 14.28 16.50 0.59
C ALA A 81 14.23 17.82 1.38
N ARG A 82 13.27 17.97 2.31
CA ARG A 82 13.20 19.13 3.20
C ARG A 82 14.35 19.20 4.21
N ARG A 83 14.84 18.05 4.68
CA ARG A 83 16.00 17.97 5.58
C ARG A 83 17.30 18.40 4.88
N SER A 84 17.50 17.97 3.64
CA SER A 84 18.71 18.31 2.87
C SER A 84 18.84 19.80 2.54
N LYS A 85 17.75 20.57 2.55
CA LYS A 85 17.77 22.00 2.22
C LYS A 85 18.10 22.89 3.43
N GLY A 86 18.13 22.32 4.64
CA GLY A 86 18.55 23.01 5.87
C GLY A 86 20.06 23.00 6.12
N ASP A 87 20.81 22.19 5.35
CA ASP A 87 22.28 22.06 5.47
C ASP A 87 23.04 22.87 4.39
N ALA A 88 22.39 23.84 3.75
CA ALA A 88 23.09 24.74 2.82
C ALA A 88 23.77 25.88 3.62
N PRO A 89 25.12 25.97 3.61
CA PRO A 89 25.88 27.01 4.31
C PRO A 89 25.73 28.40 3.68
#